data_AF-A0A8S9YCS8-F1
#
_entry.id   AF-A0A8S9YCS8-F1
#
_cell.length_a   1.000
_cell.length_b   1.000
_cell.length_c   1.000
_cell.angle_alpha   90.00
_cell.angle_beta   90.00
_cell.angle_gamma   90.00
#
_symmetry.space_group_name_H-M   'P 1'
#
loop_
_entity.id
_entity.type
_entity.pdbx_description
1 polymer ?
#
loop_
_entity_poly.entity_id
_entity_poly.type
_entity_poly.pdbx_seq_one_letter_code
_entity_poly.pdbx_strand_id
1 'polypeptide(L)'
;MQATERRQMEGIKTMYNAMYKLKQKIQDLSIKIELQGERCDWPRYLSTLALCASELSEIRKVLESDRFINEHSLVLTPIMLHPEVDPVLAKVTEERLVLFNHDTVPQYLRTKLDPKLEVQCLAQSGRASSLPAEQLTKLINQTNRAVDSSLRELNILKQELEADFSDRQSKTQNSMEDLNAMLSVIAVGKGLNFPH
;
A
#
# COMPACT_ATOMS: atom_id res chain seq x y z
N MET A 1 6.21 -27.77 -22.40
CA MET A 1 5.74 -26.69 -21.51
C MET A 1 6.34 -25.39 -22.02
N GLN A 2 5.54 -24.62 -22.75
CA GLN A 2 5.99 -23.46 -23.53
C GLN A 2 6.37 -22.31 -22.58
N ALA A 3 7.36 -21.49 -22.95
CA ALA A 3 7.91 -20.43 -22.08
C ALA A 3 6.84 -19.47 -21.50
N THR A 4 5.74 -19.28 -22.24
CA THR A 4 4.57 -18.50 -21.82
C THR A 4 3.86 -19.08 -20.59
N GLU A 5 3.66 -20.40 -20.54
CA GLU A 5 3.00 -21.09 -19.41
C GLU A 5 3.84 -20.94 -18.14
N ARG A 6 5.18 -21.01 -18.27
CA ARG A 6 6.09 -20.81 -17.12
C ARG A 6 6.00 -19.40 -16.55
N ARG A 7 6.01 -18.39 -17.43
CA ARG A 7 5.86 -16.98 -17.03
C ARG A 7 4.53 -16.73 -16.34
N GLN A 8 3.44 -17.32 -16.82
CA GLN A 8 2.12 -17.23 -16.18
C GLN A 8 2.10 -17.90 -14.80
N MET A 9 2.67 -19.09 -14.68
CA MET A 9 2.79 -19.79 -13.39
C MET A 9 3.60 -18.98 -12.37
N GLU A 10 4.66 -18.29 -12.80
CA GLU A 10 5.41 -17.37 -11.93
C GLU A 10 4.58 -16.15 -11.51
N GLY A 11 3.76 -15.61 -12.42
CA GLY A 11 2.76 -14.59 -12.11
C GLY A 11 1.82 -15.04 -11.00
N ILE A 12 1.15 -16.18 -11.19
CA ILE A 12 0.22 -16.75 -10.21
C ILE A 12 0.90 -17.00 -8.85
N LYS A 13 2.14 -17.53 -8.83
CA LYS A 13 2.91 -17.70 -7.59
C LYS A 13 3.19 -16.37 -6.89
N THR A 14 3.51 -15.32 -7.66
CA THR A 14 3.74 -13.97 -7.12
C THR A 14 2.45 -13.43 -6.49
N MET A 15 1.31 -13.59 -7.17
CA MET A 15 -0.01 -13.22 -6.66
C MET A 15 -0.36 -13.96 -5.37
N TYR A 16 -0.15 -15.28 -5.36
CA TYR A 16 -0.39 -16.13 -4.19
C TYR A 16 0.41 -15.64 -2.97
N ASN A 17 1.70 -15.33 -3.16
CA ASN A 17 2.53 -14.82 -2.07
C ASN A 17 2.05 -13.47 -1.54
N ALA A 18 1.59 -12.56 -2.41
CA ALA A 18 1.02 -11.28 -2.00
C ALA A 18 -0.30 -11.45 -1.22
N MET A 19 -1.19 -12.31 -1.72
CA MET A 19 -2.44 -12.67 -1.03
C MET A 19 -2.19 -13.35 0.32
N TYR A 20 -1.17 -14.21 0.42
CA TYR A 20 -0.80 -14.87 1.66
C TYR A 20 -0.34 -13.87 2.73
N LYS A 21 0.45 -12.85 2.34
CA LYS A 21 0.84 -11.77 3.26
C LYS A 21 -0.37 -11.00 3.77
N LEU A 22 -1.29 -10.61 2.87
CA LEU A 22 -2.53 -9.95 3.27
C LEU A 22 -3.35 -10.81 4.24
N LYS A 23 -3.50 -12.11 3.96
CA LYS A 23 -4.18 -13.04 4.86
C LYS A 23 -3.58 -13.01 6.26
N GLN A 24 -2.25 -13.07 6.38
CA GLN A 24 -1.56 -13.02 7.66
C GLN A 24 -1.84 -11.71 8.42
N LYS A 25 -1.88 -10.57 7.72
CA LYS A 25 -2.21 -9.26 8.33
C LYS A 25 -3.66 -9.17 8.77
N ILE A 26 -4.60 -9.71 7.98
CA ILE A 26 -6.02 -9.79 8.35
C ILE A 26 -6.21 -10.71 9.57
N GLN A 27 -5.50 -11.84 9.63
CA GLN A 27 -5.55 -12.74 10.77
C GLN A 27 -5.04 -12.07 12.05
N ASP A 28 -3.90 -11.38 11.99
CA ASP A 28 -3.37 -10.58 13.11
C ASP A 28 -4.37 -9.47 13.54
N LEU A 29 -5.03 -8.82 12.58
CA LEU A 29 -6.07 -7.84 12.85
C LEU A 29 -7.28 -8.48 13.55
N SER A 30 -7.77 -9.64 13.09
CA SER A 30 -8.89 -10.37 13.71
C SER A 30 -8.57 -10.74 15.16
N ILE A 31 -7.39 -11.31 15.39
CA ILE A 31 -6.93 -11.69 16.73
C ILE A 31 -6.88 -10.46 17.65
N LYS A 32 -6.40 -9.32 17.17
CA LYS A 32 -6.38 -8.07 17.95
C LYS A 32 -7.78 -7.59 18.30
N ILE A 33 -8.72 -7.63 17.35
CA ILE A 33 -10.12 -7.23 17.58
C ILE A 33 -10.75 -8.14 18.64
N GLU A 34 -10.58 -9.45 18.50
CA GLU A 34 -11.18 -10.44 19.39
C GLU A 34 -10.59 -10.37 20.82
N LEU A 35 -9.27 -10.20 20.95
CA LEU A 35 -8.62 -10.19 22.26
C LEU A 35 -8.72 -8.85 22.99
N GLN A 36 -8.69 -7.74 22.25
CA GLN A 36 -8.57 -6.42 22.86
C GLN A 36 -9.90 -5.68 22.95
N GLY A 37 -10.88 -5.97 22.09
CA GLY A 37 -12.24 -5.41 22.15
C GLY A 37 -12.26 -3.91 22.48
N GLU A 38 -12.90 -3.55 23.59
CA GLU A 38 -13.02 -2.17 24.08
C GLU A 38 -11.74 -1.59 24.70
N ARG A 39 -10.75 -2.42 25.02
CA ARG A 39 -9.43 -2.01 25.56
C ARG A 39 -8.36 -1.86 24.48
N CYS A 40 -8.78 -1.74 23.22
CA CYS A 40 -7.87 -1.72 22.08
C CYS A 40 -7.02 -0.43 22.06
N ASP A 41 -5.70 -0.61 21.89
CA ASP A 41 -4.77 0.48 21.64
C ASP A 41 -4.95 0.99 20.21
N TRP A 42 -5.71 2.08 20.06
CA TRP A 42 -6.12 2.61 18.77
C TRP A 42 -4.97 2.91 17.79
N PRO A 43 -3.86 3.56 18.20
CA PRO A 43 -2.66 3.69 17.37
C PRO A 43 -2.16 2.36 16.79
N ARG A 44 -2.08 1.31 17.61
CA ARG A 44 -1.59 -0.01 17.18
C ARG A 44 -2.59 -0.72 16.27
N TYR A 45 -3.87 -0.55 16.53
CA TYR A 45 -4.93 -1.03 15.67
C TYR A 45 -4.86 -0.39 14.27
N LEU A 46 -4.83 0.94 14.22
CA LEU A 46 -4.70 1.70 12.97
C LEU A 46 -3.43 1.35 12.21
N SER A 47 -2.31 1.15 12.91
CA SER A 47 -1.07 0.69 12.30
C SER A 47 -1.25 -0.67 11.61
N THR A 48 -1.96 -1.62 12.25
CA THR A 48 -2.24 -2.94 11.67
C THR A 48 -3.18 -2.85 10.46
N LEU A 49 -4.18 -1.96 10.52
CA LEU A 49 -5.07 -1.68 9.39
C LEU A 49 -4.31 -1.04 8.22
N ALA A 50 -3.40 -0.11 8.49
CA ALA A 50 -2.55 0.52 7.48
C ALA A 50 -1.65 -0.51 6.79
N LEU A 51 -1.15 -1.51 7.52
CA LEU A 51 -0.42 -2.64 6.92
C LEU A 51 -1.31 -3.44 5.97
N CYS A 52 -2.57 -3.72 6.33
CA CYS A 52 -3.51 -4.40 5.43
C CYS A 52 -3.74 -3.58 4.14
N ALA A 53 -3.90 -2.26 4.25
CA ALA A 53 -4.05 -1.37 3.10
C ALA A 53 -2.79 -1.34 2.21
N SER A 54 -1.60 -1.42 2.81
CA SER A 54 -0.33 -1.52 2.09
C SER A 54 -0.23 -2.83 1.30
N GLU A 55 -0.58 -3.97 1.89
CA GLU A 55 -0.58 -5.26 1.20
C GLU A 55 -1.61 -5.30 0.05
N LEU A 56 -2.80 -4.68 0.23
CA LEU A 56 -3.77 -4.51 -0.85
C LEU A 56 -3.22 -3.66 -2.01
N SER A 57 -2.48 -2.60 -1.68
CA SER A 57 -1.83 -1.75 -2.69
C SER A 57 -0.76 -2.52 -3.46
N GLU A 58 -0.04 -3.42 -2.79
CA GLU A 58 0.94 -4.29 -3.43
C GLU A 58 0.27 -5.32 -4.36
N ILE A 59 -0.83 -5.95 -3.93
CA ILE A 59 -1.62 -6.83 -4.80
C ILE A 59 -2.08 -6.09 -6.07
N ARG A 60 -2.56 -4.85 -5.92
CA ARG A 60 -2.95 -4.01 -7.06
C ARG A 60 -1.78 -3.79 -8.03
N LYS A 61 -0.58 -3.46 -7.53
CA LYS A 61 0.61 -3.29 -8.40
C LYS A 61 0.99 -4.60 -9.11
N VAL A 62 0.86 -5.73 -8.42
CA VAL A 62 1.12 -7.04 -9.02
C VAL A 62 0.13 -7.29 -10.17
N LEU A 63 -1.17 -7.05 -9.96
CA LEU A 63 -2.22 -7.17 -11.00
C LEU A 63 -2.00 -6.22 -12.18
N GLU A 64 -1.55 -4.98 -11.92
CA GLU A 64 -1.30 -3.98 -12.96
C GLU A 64 0.03 -4.19 -13.71
N SER A 65 0.85 -5.16 -13.29
CA SER A 65 2.14 -5.43 -13.93
C SER A 65 1.99 -6.12 -15.28
N ASP A 66 3.02 -5.98 -16.13
CA ASP A 66 3.12 -6.64 -17.44
C ASP A 66 3.04 -8.17 -17.41
N ARG A 67 3.01 -8.78 -16.22
CA ARG A 67 2.83 -10.22 -16.02
C ARG A 67 1.37 -10.65 -16.26
N PHE A 68 0.43 -9.71 -16.17
CA PHE A 68 -1.01 -9.97 -16.17
C PHE A 68 -1.80 -9.18 -17.22
N ILE A 69 -1.13 -8.42 -18.11
CA ILE A 69 -1.78 -7.63 -19.18
C ILE A 69 -2.71 -8.44 -20.10
N ASN A 70 -2.53 -9.77 -20.17
CA ASN A 70 -3.38 -10.66 -20.98
C ASN A 70 -4.51 -11.37 -20.19
N GLU A 71 -4.78 -10.99 -18.94
CA GLU A 71 -5.80 -11.65 -18.09
C GLU A 71 -7.22 -11.58 -18.67
N HIS A 72 -7.56 -10.53 -19.41
CA HIS A 72 -8.86 -10.43 -20.10
C HIS A 72 -9.06 -11.52 -21.17
N SER A 73 -8.00 -12.26 -21.54
CA SER A 73 -8.03 -13.36 -22.50
C SER A 73 -7.89 -14.75 -21.85
N LEU A 74 -7.67 -14.85 -20.53
CA LEU A 74 -7.40 -16.12 -19.87
C LEU A 74 -8.62 -16.58 -19.08
N VAL A 75 -9.28 -17.63 -19.57
CA VAL A 75 -10.39 -18.29 -18.88
C VAL A 75 -9.85 -19.49 -18.13
N LEU A 76 -9.96 -19.47 -16.80
CA LEU A 76 -9.65 -20.64 -15.97
C LEU A 76 -10.80 -21.63 -16.09
N THR A 77 -10.52 -22.80 -16.67
CA THR A 77 -11.48 -23.90 -16.78
C THR A 77 -10.92 -25.12 -16.05
N PRO A 78 -11.66 -25.72 -15.09
CA PRO A 78 -11.28 -26.98 -14.49
C PRO A 78 -11.11 -28.07 -15.55
N ILE A 79 -9.95 -28.72 -15.57
CA ILE A 79 -9.69 -29.84 -16.50
C ILE A 79 -10.39 -31.11 -16.02
N MET A 80 -10.42 -31.32 -14.70
CA MET A 80 -11.01 -32.49 -14.07
C MET A 80 -11.56 -32.11 -12.69
N LEU A 81 -12.70 -32.69 -12.33
CA LEU A 81 -13.32 -32.54 -11.02
C LEU A 81 -13.10 -33.81 -10.22
N HIS A 82 -12.78 -33.66 -8.94
CA HIS A 82 -12.55 -34.77 -8.02
C HIS A 82 -13.67 -34.78 -6.99
N PRO A 83 -14.59 -35.77 -7.05
CA PRO A 83 -15.68 -35.91 -6.09
C PRO A 83 -15.21 -36.49 -4.74
N GLU A 84 -14.00 -37.03 -4.68
CA GLU A 84 -13.40 -37.60 -3.48
C GLU A 84 -12.65 -36.55 -2.66
N VAL A 85 -12.50 -36.83 -1.37
CA VAL A 85 -11.72 -36.00 -0.45
C VAL A 85 -10.25 -36.04 -0.84
N ASP A 86 -9.67 -34.86 -1.04
CA ASP A 86 -8.25 -34.70 -1.30
C ASP A 86 -7.56 -34.15 -0.03
N PRO A 87 -6.80 -34.99 0.71
CA PRO A 87 -6.12 -34.56 1.93
C PRO A 87 -4.98 -33.56 1.66
N VAL A 88 -4.40 -33.57 0.46
CA VAL A 88 -3.36 -32.59 0.08
C VAL A 88 -4.00 -31.23 -0.14
N LEU A 89 -5.12 -31.18 -0.85
CA LEU A 89 -5.90 -29.97 -1.07
C LEU A 89 -6.40 -29.39 0.25
N ALA A 90 -6.96 -30.23 1.12
CA ALA A 90 -7.42 -29.84 2.45
C ALA A 90 -6.28 -29.20 3.25
N LYS A 91 -5.11 -29.86 3.31
CA LYS A 91 -3.94 -29.34 4.03
C LYS A 91 -3.44 -28.00 3.49
N VAL A 92 -3.32 -27.85 2.17
CA VAL A 92 -2.80 -26.61 1.54
C VAL A 92 -3.81 -25.46 1.68
N THR A 93 -5.10 -25.76 1.73
CA THR A 93 -6.15 -24.74 1.87
C THR A 93 -6.55 -24.44 3.31
N GLU A 94 -5.88 -25.09 4.29
CA GLU A 94 -6.21 -25.02 5.72
C GLU A 94 -7.65 -25.47 5.98
N GLU A 95 -8.01 -26.65 5.46
CA GLU A 95 -9.32 -27.31 5.60
C GLU A 95 -10.50 -26.53 5.00
N ARG A 96 -10.23 -25.41 4.29
CA ARG A 96 -11.30 -24.62 3.64
C ARG A 96 -11.86 -25.30 2.40
N LEU A 97 -11.07 -26.11 1.70
CA LEU A 97 -11.49 -26.82 0.49
C LEU A 97 -11.01 -28.26 0.57
N VAL A 98 -11.94 -29.16 0.85
CA VAL A 98 -11.65 -30.59 1.08
C VAL A 98 -11.89 -31.44 -0.18
N LEU A 99 -12.76 -30.97 -1.07
CA LEU A 99 -13.08 -31.62 -2.36
C LEU A 99 -13.39 -30.56 -3.43
N PHE A 100 -13.03 -30.84 -4.68
CA PHE A 100 -13.20 -29.92 -5.81
C PHE A 100 -14.16 -30.52 -6.84
N ASN A 101 -15.46 -30.41 -6.57
CA ASN A 101 -16.55 -31.05 -7.31
C ASN A 101 -17.50 -30.02 -7.96
N HIS A 102 -18.60 -30.50 -8.54
CA HIS A 102 -19.61 -29.65 -9.19
C HIS A 102 -20.29 -28.64 -8.25
N ASP A 103 -20.28 -28.86 -6.93
CA ASP A 103 -20.90 -27.97 -5.95
C ASP A 103 -19.95 -26.86 -5.50
N THR A 104 -18.66 -27.19 -5.34
CA THR A 104 -17.65 -26.25 -4.84
C THR A 104 -17.09 -25.38 -5.95
N VAL A 105 -16.89 -25.92 -7.16
CA VAL A 105 -16.30 -25.18 -8.29
C VAL A 105 -17.00 -23.85 -8.59
N PRO A 106 -18.34 -23.77 -8.71
CA PRO A 106 -19.01 -22.50 -8.99
C PRO A 106 -18.78 -21.44 -7.91
N GLN A 107 -18.49 -21.86 -6.67
CA GLN A 107 -18.24 -20.95 -5.56
C GLN A 107 -16.81 -20.39 -5.61
N TYR A 108 -15.82 -21.24 -5.84
CA TYR A 108 -14.40 -20.84 -5.85
C TYR A 108 -13.94 -20.20 -7.17
N LEU A 109 -14.61 -20.48 -8.28
CA LEU A 109 -14.35 -19.83 -9.58
C LEU A 109 -15.33 -18.71 -9.89
N ARG A 110 -16.12 -18.27 -8.91
CA ARG A 110 -17.08 -17.17 -9.09
C ARG A 110 -16.35 -15.87 -9.44
N THR A 111 -16.67 -15.31 -10.60
CA THR A 111 -16.22 -13.98 -11.03
C THR A 111 -17.26 -12.89 -10.80
N LYS A 112 -18.51 -13.28 -10.52
CA LYS A 112 -19.60 -12.34 -10.24
C LYS A 112 -19.38 -11.65 -8.88
N LEU A 113 -19.35 -10.32 -8.91
CA LEU A 113 -19.25 -9.46 -7.74
C LEU A 113 -20.35 -9.73 -6.69
N ASP A 114 -20.09 -9.34 -5.45
CA ASP A 114 -21.12 -9.30 -4.42
C ASP A 114 -22.25 -8.36 -4.82
N PRO A 115 -23.53 -8.69 -4.54
CA PRO A 115 -24.67 -7.89 -4.98
C PRO A 115 -24.58 -6.42 -4.56
N LYS A 116 -24.06 -6.14 -3.35
CA LYS A 116 -23.88 -4.76 -2.87
C LYS A 116 -22.85 -3.98 -3.70
N LEU A 117 -21.74 -4.63 -4.07
CA LEU A 117 -20.70 -4.03 -4.91
C LEU A 117 -21.18 -3.88 -6.35
N GLU A 118 -21.90 -4.87 -6.89
CA GLU A 118 -22.51 -4.82 -8.22
C GLU A 118 -23.43 -3.59 -8.36
N VAL A 119 -24.31 -3.35 -7.39
CA VAL A 119 -25.19 -2.17 -7.36
C VAL A 119 -24.39 -0.87 -7.32
N GLN A 120 -23.33 -0.80 -6.49
CA GLN A 120 -22.47 0.39 -6.41
C GLN A 120 -21.72 0.65 -7.72
N CYS A 121 -21.17 -0.39 -8.35
CA CYS A 121 -20.50 -0.30 -9.65
C CYS A 121 -21.45 0.16 -10.74
N LEU A 122 -22.67 -0.38 -10.79
CA LEU A 122 -23.69 0.02 -11.76
C LEU A 122 -24.13 1.47 -11.54
N ALA A 123 -24.35 1.89 -10.30
CA ALA A 123 -24.69 3.28 -9.99
C ALA A 123 -23.57 4.24 -10.41
N GLN A 124 -22.30 3.89 -10.13
CA GLN A 124 -21.15 4.71 -10.52
C GLN A 124 -20.95 4.74 -12.04
N SER A 125 -21.11 3.60 -12.71
CA SER A 125 -21.03 3.51 -14.17
C SER A 125 -22.14 4.32 -14.84
N GLY A 126 -23.39 4.23 -14.34
CA GLY A 126 -24.51 5.04 -14.84
C GLY A 126 -24.27 6.54 -14.68
N ARG A 127 -23.73 6.97 -13.54
CA ARG A 127 -23.31 8.37 -13.34
C ARG A 127 -22.23 8.78 -14.35
N ALA A 128 -21.22 7.95 -14.57
CA ALA A 128 -20.16 8.24 -15.53
C ALA A 128 -20.70 8.34 -16.97
N SER A 129 -21.60 7.43 -17.37
CA SER A 129 -22.22 7.42 -18.69
C SER A 129 -23.18 8.59 -18.95
N SER A 130 -23.69 9.25 -17.90
CA SER A 130 -24.54 10.44 -18.05
C SER A 130 -23.78 11.69 -18.51
N LEU A 131 -22.45 11.68 -18.42
CA LEU A 131 -21.59 12.81 -18.80
C LEU A 131 -21.01 12.59 -20.21
N PRO A 132 -20.95 13.64 -21.06
CA PRO A 132 -20.27 13.55 -22.34
C PRO A 132 -18.78 13.24 -22.18
N ALA A 133 -18.26 12.27 -22.95
CA ALA A 133 -16.88 11.79 -22.84
C ALA A 133 -15.84 12.92 -22.97
N GLU A 134 -16.05 13.86 -23.90
CA GLU A 134 -15.15 15.00 -24.10
C GLU A 134 -15.09 15.93 -22.87
N GLN A 135 -16.24 16.19 -22.23
CA GLN A 135 -16.30 16.98 -21.00
C GLN A 135 -15.57 16.27 -19.85
N LEU A 136 -15.73 14.95 -19.76
CA LEU A 136 -15.06 14.13 -18.75
C LEU A 136 -13.54 14.14 -18.92
N THR A 137 -13.03 13.95 -20.14
CA THR A 137 -11.58 13.99 -20.41
C THR A 137 -11.00 15.38 -20.10
N LYS A 138 -11.70 16.45 -20.46
CA LYS A 138 -11.27 17.82 -20.14
C LYS A 138 -11.20 18.03 -18.63
N LEU A 139 -12.22 17.57 -17.89
CA LEU A 139 -12.26 17.69 -16.43
C LEU A 139 -11.12 16.88 -15.78
N ILE A 140 -10.91 15.63 -16.18
CA ILE A 140 -9.80 14.79 -15.69
C ILE A 140 -8.46 15.50 -15.89
N ASN A 141 -8.20 16.02 -17.08
CA ASN A 141 -6.93 16.69 -17.39
C ASN A 141 -6.75 17.98 -16.55
N GLN A 142 -7.81 18.74 -16.33
CA GLN A 142 -7.76 19.95 -15.50
C GLN A 142 -7.51 19.59 -14.03
N THR A 143 -8.22 18.59 -13.50
CA THR A 143 -8.05 18.12 -12.12
C THR A 143 -6.65 17.58 -11.89
N ASN A 144 -6.11 16.74 -12.79
CA ASN A 144 -4.75 16.23 -12.68
C ASN A 144 -3.73 17.37 -12.65
N ARG A 145 -3.85 18.36 -13.54
CA ARG A 145 -2.95 19.54 -13.54
C ARG A 145 -3.02 20.33 -12.24
N ALA A 146 -4.21 20.50 -11.67
CA ALA A 146 -4.38 21.20 -10.40
C ALA A 146 -3.70 20.44 -9.25
N VAL A 147 -3.94 19.12 -9.15
CA VAL A 147 -3.30 18.25 -8.16
C VAL A 147 -1.78 18.27 -8.31
N ASP A 148 -1.26 18.15 -9.54
CA ASP A 148 0.17 18.18 -9.81
C ASP A 148 0.81 19.54 -9.47
N SER A 149 0.08 20.64 -9.62
CA SER A 149 0.54 21.97 -9.21
C SER A 149 0.63 22.07 -7.69
N SER A 150 -0.44 21.71 -6.98
CA SER A 150 -0.46 21.74 -5.52
C SER A 150 0.58 20.80 -4.91
N LEU A 151 0.79 19.63 -5.51
CA LEU A 151 1.82 18.68 -5.05
C LEU A 151 3.23 19.23 -5.27
N ARG A 152 3.48 19.94 -6.38
CA ARG A 152 4.76 20.64 -6.60
C ARG A 152 4.99 21.73 -5.55
N GLU A 153 3.99 22.55 -5.28
CA GLU A 153 4.07 23.59 -4.24
C GLU A 153 4.36 23.00 -2.86
N LEU A 154 3.65 21.93 -2.47
CA LEU A 154 3.90 21.24 -1.20
C LEU A 154 5.32 20.66 -1.12
N ASN A 155 5.85 20.11 -2.21
CA ASN A 155 7.21 19.60 -2.22
C ASN A 155 8.26 20.72 -2.09
N ILE A 156 8.02 21.88 -2.72
CA ILE A 156 8.89 23.06 -2.58
C ILE A 156 8.88 23.54 -1.12
N LEU A 157 7.69 23.72 -0.53
CA LEU A 157 7.55 24.13 0.87
C LEU A 157 8.21 23.13 1.83
N LYS A 158 8.09 21.83 1.57
CA LYS A 158 8.79 20.80 2.33
C LYS A 158 10.30 20.96 2.24
N GLN A 159 10.84 21.20 1.04
CA GLN A 159 12.28 21.39 0.84
C GLN A 159 12.81 22.65 1.53
N GLU A 160 12.07 23.76 1.47
CA GLU A 160 12.40 25.00 2.18
C GLU A 160 12.42 24.76 3.70
N LEU A 161 11.42 24.05 4.24
CA LEU A 161 11.35 23.72 5.65
C LEU A 161 12.52 22.81 6.09
N GLU A 162 12.89 21.82 5.28
CA GLU A 162 14.07 20.96 5.55
C GLU A 162 15.39 21.74 5.51
N ALA A 163 15.51 22.73 4.62
CA ALA A 163 16.66 23.62 4.55
C ALA A 163 16.74 24.53 5.79
N ASP A 164 15.63 25.14 6.20
CA ASP A 164 15.54 25.97 7.41
C ASP A 164 15.91 25.18 8.69
N PHE A 165 15.50 23.91 8.77
CA PHE A 165 15.88 23.04 9.89
C PHE A 165 17.38 22.73 9.91
N SER A 166 17.97 22.49 8.73
CA SER A 166 19.41 22.23 8.58
C SER A 166 20.25 23.47 8.94
N ASP A 167 19.80 24.67 8.54
CA ASP A 167 20.43 25.95 8.88
C ASP A 167 20.34 26.28 10.38
N ARG A 168 19.27 25.85 11.05
CA ARG A 168 19.14 25.98 12.51
C ARG A 168 20.07 25.00 13.24
N GLN A 169 20.20 23.76 12.75
CA GLN A 169 21.13 22.79 13.33
C GLN A 169 22.60 23.22 13.18
N SER A 170 22.99 23.76 12.02
CA SER A 170 24.34 24.27 11.78
C SER A 170 24.69 25.46 12.70
N LYS A 171 23.72 26.35 12.98
CA LYS A 171 23.89 27.46 13.94
C LYS A 171 23.94 27.02 15.40
N THR A 172 23.37 25.86 15.75
CA THR A 172 23.50 25.27 17.10
C THR A 172 24.73 24.39 17.30
N GLN A 173 25.49 24.09 16.24
CA GLN A 173 26.83 23.53 16.38
C GLN A 173 27.79 24.65 16.77
N ASN A 174 27.76 24.92 18.08
CA ASN A 174 28.61 25.83 18.82
C ASN A 174 30.01 25.99 18.21
N SER A 175 30.34 27.23 17.86
CA SER A 175 31.72 27.63 17.61
C SER A 175 32.54 27.32 18.86
N MET A 176 33.28 26.20 18.84
CA MET A 176 34.25 25.85 19.88
C MET A 176 35.28 26.97 20.04
N GLU A 177 35.51 27.75 18.99
CA GLU A 177 36.34 28.95 18.99
C GLU A 177 35.73 30.08 19.83
N ASP A 178 34.41 30.32 19.77
CA ASP A 178 33.76 31.34 20.60
C ASP A 178 33.77 30.96 22.08
N LEU A 179 33.57 29.67 22.39
CA LEU A 179 33.71 29.16 23.76
C LEU A 179 35.15 29.31 24.27
N ASN A 180 36.14 28.93 23.45
CA ASN A 180 37.56 29.06 23.80
C ASN A 180 37.98 30.53 23.91
N ALA A 181 37.42 31.42 23.08
CA ALA A 181 37.64 32.86 23.16
C ALA A 181 37.08 33.42 24.47
N MET A 182 35.83 33.10 24.83
CA MET A 182 35.25 33.48 26.13
C MET A 182 36.06 32.95 27.31
N LEU A 183 36.44 31.66 27.28
CA LEU A 183 37.27 31.06 28.31
C LEU A 183 38.63 31.77 28.43
N SER A 184 39.24 32.17 27.32
CA SER A 184 40.52 32.90 27.33
C SER A 184 40.41 34.32 27.89
N VAL A 185 39.28 35.00 27.65
CA VAL A 185 38.99 36.31 28.25
C VAL A 185 38.77 36.16 29.76
N ILE A 186 38.03 35.16 30.20
CA ILE A 186 37.72 34.93 31.63
C ILE A 186 38.95 34.46 32.41
N ALA A 187 39.72 33.51 31.87
CA ALA A 187 40.83 32.90 32.58
C ALA A 187 42.13 33.70 32.50
N VAL A 188 42.36 34.43 31.39
CA VAL A 188 43.65 35.08 31.11
C VAL A 188 43.49 36.60 30.91
N GLY A 189 42.28 37.14 30.83
CA GLY A 189 42.03 38.57 30.58
C GLY A 189 42.46 39.02 29.18
N LYS A 190 42.70 38.07 28.27
CA LYS A 190 43.30 38.34 26.96
C LYS A 190 42.32 39.16 26.10
N GLY A 191 42.66 40.43 25.84
CA GLY A 191 41.82 41.38 25.08
C GLY A 191 41.12 42.46 25.92
N LEU A 192 41.22 42.43 27.25
CA LEU A 192 40.76 43.52 28.11
C LEU A 192 41.89 44.55 28.29
N ASN A 193 42.09 45.42 27.29
CA ASN A 193 42.92 46.60 27.48
C ASN A 193 42.12 47.65 28.25
N PHE A 194 42.35 47.76 29.56
CA PHE A 194 41.90 48.91 30.32
C PHE A 194 42.83 50.10 29.99
N PRO A 195 42.31 51.20 29.42
CA PRO A 195 43.10 52.41 29.28
C PRO A 195 43.34 53.01 30.67
N HIS A 196 44.62 53.22 31.01
CA HIS A 196 45.02 54.05 32.15
C HIS A 196 44.77 55.53 31.87
#